data_AF-A0A517NXT1-F1
#
_entry.id   AF-A0A517NXT1-F1
#
_cell.length_a   1.000
_cell.length_b   1.000
_cell.length_c   1.000
_cell.angle_alpha   90.00
_cell.angle_beta   90.00
_cell.angle_gamma   90.00
#
_symmetry.space_group_name_H-M   'P 1'
#
loop_
_entity.id
_entity.type
_entity.pdbx_description
1 polymer ?
#
loop_
_entity_poly.entity_id
_entity_poly.type
_entity_poly.pdbx_seq_one_letter_code
_entity_poly.pdbx_strand_id
1 'polypeptide(L)'
;MVYPLQRYLRKRFSSVVCWDYPRVFTDLDRTLDQLALRFDQHTDGSVAVVAHSFGDWVVRSALHRMKSRAVNSLVSVCPVVTSVAAAEILSQVSSDLVPELTVMANVEQSEVPLPNQMNIKRSLVWARGETLVRRPKDLAMYDRERRVFAFHNTILFQFNGWKAIQEELIALAEQR
;
A
#
# COMPACT_ATOMS: atom_id res chain seq x y z
N MET A 1 1.01 13.58 -4.80
CA MET A 1 -0.23 13.94 -4.07
C MET A 1 -0.12 13.80 -2.55
N VAL A 2 0.87 13.11 -1.98
CA VAL A 2 0.92 12.81 -0.52
C VAL A 2 1.79 13.77 0.32
N TYR A 3 2.09 14.97 -0.20
CA TYR A 3 3.02 15.92 0.43
C TYR A 3 2.65 16.31 1.88
N PRO A 4 1.36 16.55 2.23
CA PRO A 4 1.01 16.86 3.63
C PRO A 4 1.34 15.73 4.61
N LEU A 5 1.02 14.48 4.24
CA LEU A 5 1.36 13.30 5.02
C LEU A 5 2.88 13.16 5.15
N GLN A 6 3.63 13.29 4.04
CA GLN A 6 5.09 13.22 4.05
C GLN A 6 5.70 14.25 5.01
N ARG A 7 5.24 15.51 4.95
CA ARG A 7 5.68 16.58 5.84
C ARG A 7 5.34 16.28 7.31
N TYR A 8 4.18 15.68 7.57
CA TYR A 8 3.79 15.26 8.91
C TYR A 8 4.71 14.16 9.46
N LEU A 9 4.99 13.13 8.66
CA LEU A 9 5.84 12.00 9.05
C LEU A 9 7.30 12.41 9.32
N ARG A 10 7.84 13.38 8.56
CA ARG A 10 9.21 13.91 8.77
C ARG A 10 9.46 14.48 10.17
N LYS A 11 8.42 14.77 10.96
CA LYS A 11 8.56 15.17 12.37
C LYS A 11 9.08 14.05 13.27
N ARG A 12 8.98 12.79 12.85
CA ARG A 12 9.24 11.61 13.69
C ARG A 12 10.13 10.54 13.07
N PHE A 13 10.28 10.54 11.74
CA PHE A 13 11.13 9.60 11.02
C PHE A 13 12.32 10.34 10.40
N SER A 14 13.50 9.73 10.48
CA SER A 14 14.78 10.31 10.01
C SER A 14 14.79 10.55 8.50
N SER A 15 14.16 9.66 7.73
CA SER A 15 14.00 9.78 6.29
C SER A 15 12.58 9.40 5.89
N VAL A 16 11.96 10.23 5.04
CA VAL A 16 10.65 9.95 4.46
C VAL A 16 10.69 10.26 2.97
N VAL A 17 10.67 9.20 2.18
CA VAL A 17 10.70 9.25 0.71
C VAL A 17 9.29 9.00 0.19
N CYS A 18 8.83 9.86 -0.71
CA CYS A 18 7.64 9.60 -1.51
C CYS A 18 8.11 8.97 -2.83
N TRP A 19 7.55 7.82 -3.17
CA TRP A 19 7.76 7.25 -4.48
C TRP A 19 6.64 7.70 -5.40
N ASP A 20 6.97 8.64 -6.29
CA ASP A 20 6.06 9.10 -7.33
C ASP A 20 6.14 8.14 -8.51
N TYR A 21 5.11 7.33 -8.68
CA TYR A 21 4.94 6.43 -9.82
C TYR A 21 3.99 7.04 -10.87
N PRO A 22 4.00 6.54 -12.13
CA PRO A 22 3.14 7.06 -13.19
C PRO A 22 1.67 7.05 -12.80
N ARG A 23 0.89 8.06 -13.24
CA ARG A 23 -0.56 8.09 -12.96
C ARG A 23 -1.35 6.96 -13.64
N VAL A 24 -0.79 6.43 -14.72
CA VAL A 24 -1.25 5.26 -15.46
C VAL A 24 -0.02 4.41 -15.72
N PHE A 25 -0.03 3.16 -15.30
CA PHE A 25 1.05 2.22 -15.57
C PHE A 25 0.96 1.78 -17.01
N THR A 26 1.83 2.32 -17.85
CA THR A 26 2.02 1.83 -19.22
C THR A 26 2.70 0.46 -19.24
N ASP A 27 3.49 0.16 -18.21
CA ASP A 27 4.19 -1.11 -18.00
C ASP A 27 4.24 -1.40 -16.49
N LEU A 28 3.35 -2.30 -16.06
CA LEU A 28 3.20 -2.67 -14.67
C LEU A 28 4.41 -3.47 -14.17
N ASP A 29 4.95 -4.37 -14.99
CA ASP A 29 6.11 -5.19 -14.61
C ASP A 29 7.35 -4.33 -14.38
N ARG A 30 7.63 -3.40 -15.31
CA ARG A 30 8.72 -2.44 -15.14
C ARG A 30 8.58 -1.61 -13.87
N THR A 31 7.35 -1.21 -13.55
CA THR A 31 7.05 -0.46 -12.32
C THR A 31 7.40 -1.27 -11.08
N LEU A 32 7.01 -2.55 -11.06
CA LEU A 32 7.30 -3.46 -9.95
C LEU A 32 8.80 -3.72 -9.80
N ASP A 33 9.50 -3.94 -10.91
CA ASP A 33 10.96 -4.14 -10.90
C ASP A 33 11.71 -2.90 -10.41
N GLN A 34 11.27 -1.71 -10.81
CA GLN A 34 11.85 -0.45 -10.35
C GLN A 34 11.66 -0.25 -8.84
N LEU A 35 10.47 -0.56 -8.31
CA LEU A 35 10.20 -0.46 -6.89
C LEU A 35 11.02 -1.49 -6.09
N ALA A 36 11.09 -2.74 -6.57
CA ALA A 36 11.90 -3.78 -5.95
C ALA A 36 13.39 -3.40 -5.90
N LEU A 37 13.94 -2.90 -7.01
CA LEU A 37 15.32 -2.42 -7.08
C LEU A 37 15.58 -1.28 -6.09
N ARG A 38 14.62 -0.36 -5.93
CA ARG A 38 14.73 0.73 -4.94
C ARG A 38 14.76 0.21 -3.52
N PHE A 39 13.94 -0.79 -3.18
CA PHE A 39 14.00 -1.41 -1.86
C PHE A 39 15.34 -2.13 -1.65
N ASP A 40 15.86 -2.82 -2.66
CA ASP A 40 17.15 -3.51 -2.58
C ASP A 40 18.36 -2.56 -2.44
N GLN A 41 18.24 -1.31 -2.92
CA GLN A 41 19.26 -0.27 -2.74
C GLN A 41 19.31 0.27 -1.31
N HIS A 42 18.29 0.05 -0.49
CA HIS A 42 18.29 0.42 0.92
C HIS A 42 18.86 -0.73 1.75
N THR A 43 20.19 -0.83 1.79
CA THR A 43 20.92 -1.86 2.56
C THR A 43 21.06 -1.52 4.05
N ASP A 44 20.99 -0.24 4.38
CA ASP A 44 21.31 0.28 5.72
C ASP A 44 20.03 0.60 6.51
N GLY A 45 19.51 -0.44 7.15
CA GLY A 45 18.40 -0.34 8.08
C GLY A 45 17.09 -0.88 7.54
N SER A 46 16.11 -0.97 8.42
CA SER A 46 14.81 -1.50 8.03
C SER A 46 13.90 -0.41 7.48
N VAL A 47 13.27 -0.69 6.35
CA VAL A 47 12.31 0.18 5.69
C VAL A 47 10.89 -0.14 6.16
N ALA A 48 10.17 0.90 6.56
CA ALA A 48 8.73 0.85 6.75
C ALA A 48 8.04 1.51 5.56
N VAL A 49 7.01 0.85 5.02
CA VAL A 49 6.28 1.30 3.83
C VAL A 49 4.87 1.72 4.22
N VAL A 50 4.41 2.84 3.68
CA VAL A 50 3.00 3.23 3.72
C VAL A 50 2.47 3.14 2.30
N ALA A 51 1.42 2.36 2.10
CA ALA A 51 0.83 2.14 0.78
C ALA A 51 -0.67 2.40 0.84
N HIS A 52 -1.21 3.07 -0.19
CA HIS A 52 -2.62 3.42 -0.25
C HIS A 52 -3.29 2.80 -1.47
N SER A 53 -4.51 2.28 -1.30
CA SER A 53 -5.32 1.78 -2.41
C SER A 53 -4.56 0.75 -3.26
N PHE A 54 -4.53 0.91 -4.58
CA PHE A 54 -3.77 0.07 -5.50
C PHE A 54 -2.25 0.10 -5.25
N GLY A 55 -1.71 1.17 -4.65
CA GLY A 55 -0.30 1.22 -4.25
C GLY A 55 0.09 0.11 -3.27
N ASP A 56 -0.84 -0.39 -2.46
CA ASP A 56 -0.60 -1.56 -1.60
C ASP A 56 -0.37 -2.84 -2.41
N TRP A 57 -1.15 -3.04 -3.49
CA TRP A 57 -0.94 -4.13 -4.42
C TRP A 57 0.44 -4.03 -5.09
N VAL A 58 0.80 -2.83 -5.56
CA VAL A 58 2.11 -2.57 -6.19
C VAL A 58 3.24 -2.92 -5.23
N VAL A 59 3.13 -2.51 -3.96
CA VAL A 59 4.14 -2.85 -2.94
C VAL A 59 4.21 -4.36 -2.73
N ARG A 60 3.09 -5.05 -2.49
CA ARG A 60 3.10 -6.51 -2.29
C ARG A 60 3.71 -7.26 -3.47
N SER A 61 3.34 -6.88 -4.68
CA SER A 61 3.89 -7.46 -5.91
C SER A 61 5.39 -7.19 -6.05
N ALA A 62 5.87 -5.99 -5.69
CA ALA A 62 7.30 -5.67 -5.72
C ALA A 62 8.10 -6.41 -4.64
N LEU A 63 7.53 -6.64 -3.46
CA LEU A 63 8.16 -7.40 -2.37
C LEU A 63 8.53 -8.83 -2.80
N HIS A 64 7.74 -9.46 -3.68
CA HIS A 64 8.07 -10.79 -4.24
C HIS A 64 9.27 -10.77 -5.19
N ARG A 65 9.63 -9.61 -5.74
CA ARG A 65 10.75 -9.44 -6.69
C ARG A 65 12.03 -8.96 -6.03
N MET A 66 11.95 -8.52 -4.77
CA MET A 66 13.10 -8.08 -4.00
C MET A 66 14.07 -9.23 -3.70
N LYS A 67 15.36 -8.92 -3.68
CA LYS A 67 16.42 -9.84 -3.24
C LYS A 67 16.79 -9.63 -1.78
N SER A 68 16.63 -8.42 -1.26
CA SER A 68 16.91 -8.05 0.12
C SER A 68 15.72 -8.34 1.04
N ARG A 69 15.96 -8.24 2.35
CA ARG A 69 14.92 -8.26 3.40
C ARG A 69 14.80 -6.91 4.10
N ALA A 70 15.05 -5.83 3.36
CA ALA A 70 15.12 -4.48 3.93
C ALA A 70 13.76 -4.01 4.46
N VAL A 71 12.65 -4.39 3.82
CA VAL A 71 11.30 -4.01 4.25
C VAL A 71 10.85 -4.94 5.38
N ASN A 72 10.44 -4.36 6.52
CA ASN A 72 9.94 -5.13 7.66
C ASN A 72 8.57 -4.68 8.17
N SER A 73 8.03 -3.59 7.66
CA SER A 73 6.73 -3.09 8.09
C SER A 73 5.97 -2.47 6.94
N LEU A 74 4.68 -2.77 6.87
CA LEU A 74 3.76 -2.25 5.86
C LEU A 74 2.49 -1.71 6.53
N VAL A 75 2.23 -0.42 6.39
CA VAL A 75 0.95 0.20 6.73
C VAL A 75 0.12 0.32 5.46
N SER A 76 -0.91 -0.52 5.38
CA SER A 76 -1.86 -0.59 4.26
C SER A 76 -3.05 0.33 4.54
N VAL A 77 -3.18 1.40 3.76
CA VAL A 77 -4.25 2.40 3.89
C VAL A 77 -5.31 2.13 2.82
N CYS A 78 -6.50 1.70 3.22
CA CYS A 78 -7.59 1.31 2.31
C CYS A 78 -7.10 0.45 1.10
N PRO A 79 -6.42 -0.68 1.33
CA PRO A 79 -5.73 -1.42 0.26
C PRO A 79 -6.69 -2.11 -0.71
N VAL A 80 -6.25 -2.29 -1.95
CA VAL A 80 -6.89 -3.20 -2.92
C VAL A 80 -6.38 -4.61 -2.67
N VAL A 81 -7.20 -5.47 -2.05
CA VAL A 81 -6.87 -6.88 -1.78
C VAL A 81 -7.79 -7.87 -2.46
N THR A 82 -8.78 -7.40 -3.19
CA THR A 82 -9.77 -8.19 -3.92
C THR A 82 -10.31 -7.35 -5.08
N SER A 83 -11.19 -7.92 -5.90
CA SER A 83 -11.78 -7.19 -7.02
C SER A 83 -12.60 -5.98 -6.56
N VAL A 84 -12.54 -4.92 -7.36
CA VAL A 84 -13.19 -3.63 -7.12
C VAL A 84 -14.34 -3.49 -8.11
N ALA A 85 -15.57 -3.40 -7.60
CA ALA A 85 -16.78 -3.39 -8.43
C ALA A 85 -16.78 -2.29 -9.52
N ALA A 86 -16.26 -1.10 -9.20
CA ALA A 86 -16.14 -0.04 -10.19
C ALA A 86 -15.14 -0.42 -11.31
N ALA A 87 -14.05 -1.13 -10.99
CA ALA A 87 -13.10 -1.62 -11.98
C ALA A 87 -13.68 -2.79 -12.80
N GLU A 88 -14.47 -3.68 -12.18
CA GLU A 88 -15.21 -4.73 -12.90
C GLU A 88 -16.09 -4.14 -14.01
N ILE A 89 -16.82 -3.05 -13.71
CA ILE A 89 -17.67 -2.35 -14.68
C ILE A 89 -16.83 -1.63 -15.74
N LEU A 90 -15.81 -0.88 -15.33
CA LEU A 90 -15.02 -0.04 -16.25
C LEU A 90 -14.09 -0.85 -17.15
N SER A 91 -13.55 -1.97 -16.66
CA SER A 91 -12.68 -2.85 -17.44
C SER A 91 -13.35 -3.41 -18.69
N GLN A 92 -14.68 -3.58 -18.71
CA GLN A 92 -15.41 -4.01 -19.91
C GLN A 92 -15.33 -3.00 -21.07
N VAL A 93 -14.98 -1.74 -20.77
CA VAL A 93 -14.91 -0.65 -21.75
C VAL A 93 -13.46 -0.20 -22.00
N SER A 94 -12.53 -0.47 -21.07
CA SER A 94 -11.17 0.09 -21.10
C SER A 94 -10.02 -0.86 -20.72
N SER A 95 -10.26 -2.17 -20.61
CA SER A 95 -9.28 -3.17 -20.15
C SER A 95 -7.95 -3.18 -20.92
N ASP A 96 -7.96 -2.86 -22.21
CA ASP A 96 -6.75 -2.84 -23.05
C ASP A 96 -5.89 -1.57 -22.85
N LEU A 97 -6.40 -0.54 -22.16
CA LEU A 97 -5.74 0.77 -22.05
C LEU A 97 -5.17 1.08 -20.66
N VAL A 98 -5.62 0.38 -19.61
CA VAL A 98 -5.22 0.66 -18.21
C VAL A 98 -5.00 -0.65 -17.45
N PRO A 99 -3.76 -1.16 -17.38
CA PRO A 99 -3.43 -2.41 -16.70
C PRO A 99 -3.93 -2.52 -15.25
N GLU A 100 -4.00 -1.39 -14.53
CA GLU A 100 -4.54 -1.32 -13.17
C GLU A 100 -5.98 -1.79 -13.10
N LEU A 101 -6.81 -1.39 -14.06
CA LEU A 101 -8.22 -1.75 -14.07
C LEU A 101 -8.39 -3.25 -14.30
N THR A 102 -7.54 -3.85 -15.12
CA THR A 102 -7.52 -5.30 -15.35
C THR A 102 -7.19 -6.06 -14.07
N VAL A 103 -6.15 -5.63 -13.34
CA VAL A 103 -5.80 -6.23 -12.04
C VAL A 103 -6.92 -6.02 -11.01
N MET A 104 -7.45 -4.80 -10.91
CA MET A 104 -8.50 -4.45 -9.95
C MET A 104 -9.85 -5.12 -10.29
N ALA A 105 -10.09 -5.51 -11.52
CA ALA A 105 -11.31 -6.22 -11.93
C ALA A 105 -11.23 -7.74 -11.65
N ASN A 106 -10.04 -8.29 -11.43
CA ASN A 106 -9.83 -9.72 -11.28
C ASN A 106 -9.36 -10.09 -9.86
N VAL A 107 -10.15 -10.92 -9.16
CA VAL A 107 -9.86 -11.37 -7.79
C VAL A 107 -8.49 -12.02 -7.69
N GLU A 108 -8.20 -13.01 -8.56
CA GLU A 108 -6.95 -13.78 -8.54
C GLU A 108 -5.72 -12.90 -8.75
N GLN A 109 -5.84 -11.86 -9.59
CA GLN A 109 -4.74 -10.93 -9.84
C GLN A 109 -4.56 -9.93 -8.69
N SER A 110 -5.66 -9.51 -8.04
CA SER A 110 -5.62 -8.55 -6.92
C SER A 110 -5.16 -9.17 -5.59
N GLU A 111 -5.32 -10.48 -5.42
CA GLU A 111 -4.99 -11.25 -4.21
C GLU A 111 -3.51 -11.69 -4.19
N VAL A 112 -2.60 -10.72 -4.07
CA VAL A 112 -1.16 -11.01 -3.90
C VAL A 112 -0.81 -11.14 -2.40
N PRO A 113 -0.39 -12.30 -1.87
CA PRO A 113 0.02 -12.40 -0.46
C PRO A 113 1.34 -11.65 -0.20
N LEU A 114 1.72 -11.46 1.07
CA LEU A 114 3.10 -11.09 1.38
C LEU A 114 4.04 -12.29 1.16
N PRO A 115 5.30 -12.07 0.75
CA PRO A 115 6.28 -13.15 0.62
C PRO A 115 6.57 -13.84 1.96
N ASN A 116 6.36 -15.15 2.05
CA ASN A 116 6.51 -15.95 3.29
C ASN A 116 7.93 -15.87 3.91
N GLN A 117 8.94 -15.68 3.07
CA GLN A 117 10.33 -15.55 3.51
C GLN A 117 10.64 -14.21 4.20
N MET A 118 9.73 -13.24 4.15
CA MET A 118 9.88 -11.94 4.79
C MET A 118 9.00 -11.86 6.03
N ASN A 119 9.60 -11.57 7.20
CA ASN A 119 8.86 -11.31 8.43
C ASN A 119 8.33 -9.87 8.45
N ILE A 120 7.43 -9.54 7.51
CA ILE A 120 6.84 -8.20 7.38
C ILE A 120 5.66 -8.08 8.32
N LYS A 121 5.74 -7.14 9.25
CA LYS A 121 4.61 -6.75 10.08
C LYS A 121 3.66 -5.83 9.32
N ARG A 122 2.36 -6.10 9.39
CA ARG A 122 1.37 -5.40 8.57
C ARG A 122 0.27 -4.80 9.44
N SER A 123 0.01 -3.50 9.25
CA SER A 123 -1.13 -2.80 9.86
C SER A 123 -2.10 -2.32 8.79
N LEU A 124 -3.39 -2.45 9.06
CA LEU A 124 -4.49 -1.94 8.23
C LEU A 124 -5.00 -0.62 8.79
N VAL A 125 -4.93 0.46 8.00
CA VAL A 125 -5.64 1.72 8.28
C VAL A 125 -6.83 1.84 7.35
N TRP A 126 -8.04 1.74 7.91
CA TRP A 126 -9.29 1.69 7.15
C TRP A 126 -10.15 2.96 7.34
N ALA A 127 -10.58 3.56 6.23
CA ALA A 127 -11.51 4.68 6.26
C ALA A 127 -12.94 4.19 6.57
N ARG A 128 -13.62 4.80 7.55
CA ARG A 128 -15.01 4.42 7.90
C ARG A 128 -16.00 4.69 6.78
N GLY A 129 -15.75 5.73 5.97
CA GLY A 129 -16.53 6.06 4.77
C GLY A 129 -15.94 5.45 3.50
N GLU A 130 -15.18 4.35 3.60
CA GLU A 130 -14.67 3.64 2.43
C GLU A 130 -15.82 3.04 1.62
N THR A 131 -15.91 3.40 0.34
CA THR A 131 -16.95 2.90 -0.59
C THR A 131 -16.37 2.42 -1.91
N LEU A 132 -15.08 2.69 -2.19
CA LEU A 132 -14.45 2.34 -3.46
C LEU A 132 -13.93 0.91 -3.42
N VAL A 133 -13.27 0.52 -2.34
CA VAL A 133 -12.68 -0.82 -2.19
C VAL A 133 -13.38 -1.63 -1.10
N ARG A 134 -13.37 -2.96 -1.24
CA ARG A 134 -13.95 -3.85 -0.24
C ARG A 134 -12.97 -4.05 0.93
N ARG A 135 -13.49 -4.01 2.16
CA ARG A 135 -12.69 -4.33 3.35
C ARG A 135 -12.20 -5.78 3.27
N PRO A 136 -10.92 -6.07 3.57
CA PRO A 136 -10.43 -7.44 3.66
C PRO A 136 -11.34 -8.27 4.58
N LYS A 137 -11.74 -9.47 4.12
CA LYS A 137 -12.56 -10.39 4.92
C LYS A 137 -11.71 -11.10 5.98
N ASP A 138 -10.53 -11.54 5.56
CA ASP A 138 -9.54 -12.11 6.47
C ASP A 138 -8.69 -11.00 7.07
N LEU A 139 -8.88 -10.75 8.36
CA LEU A 139 -8.11 -9.77 9.12
C LEU A 139 -6.90 -10.41 9.81
N ALA A 140 -6.81 -11.74 9.84
CA ALA A 140 -5.71 -12.44 10.50
C ALA A 140 -4.37 -12.21 9.79
N MET A 141 -4.40 -11.80 8.52
CA MET A 141 -3.22 -11.38 7.76
C MET A 141 -2.64 -10.02 8.18
N TYR A 142 -3.28 -9.31 9.11
CA TYR A 142 -2.81 -8.04 9.65
C TYR A 142 -2.52 -8.19 11.14
N ASP A 143 -1.33 -7.75 11.57
CA ASP A 143 -0.98 -7.70 13.00
C ASP A 143 -1.85 -6.67 13.75
N ARG A 144 -2.34 -5.64 13.03
CA ARG A 144 -3.10 -4.52 13.60
C ARG A 144 -4.15 -3.99 12.63
N GLU A 145 -5.27 -3.50 13.15
CA GLU A 145 -6.26 -2.72 12.40
C GLU A 145 -6.59 -1.42 13.15
N ARG A 146 -6.68 -0.32 12.40
CA ARG A 146 -7.14 0.97 12.87
C ARG A 146 -8.18 1.55 11.91
N ARG A 147 -9.31 2.00 12.46
CA ARG A 147 -10.35 2.67 11.69
C ARG A 147 -10.34 4.18 11.91
N VAL A 148 -10.46 4.95 10.85
CA VAL A 148 -10.39 6.42 10.86
C VAL A 148 -11.65 7.00 10.22
N PHE A 149 -12.21 8.06 10.82
CA PHE A 149 -13.32 8.78 10.20
C PHE A 149 -12.80 9.64 9.02
N ALA A 150 -12.87 9.06 7.83
CA ALA A 150 -12.38 9.58 6.56
C ALA A 150 -13.08 8.85 5.40
N PHE A 151 -12.80 9.27 4.17
CA PHE A 151 -13.13 8.59 2.92
C PHE A 151 -11.85 8.09 2.23
N HIS A 152 -12.01 7.24 1.21
CA HIS A 152 -10.92 6.53 0.51
C HIS A 152 -9.69 7.41 0.24
N ASN A 153 -9.89 8.55 -0.43
CA ASN A 153 -8.80 9.47 -0.75
C ASN A 153 -8.53 10.49 0.35
N THR A 154 -9.57 10.93 1.07
CA THR A 154 -9.43 12.03 2.05
C THR A 154 -8.58 11.64 3.25
N ILE A 155 -8.49 10.34 3.57
CA ILE A 155 -7.67 9.84 4.68
C ILE A 155 -6.20 10.27 4.57
N LEU A 156 -5.68 10.46 3.36
CA LEU A 156 -4.31 10.92 3.12
C LEU A 156 -4.14 12.43 3.28
N PHE A 157 -5.22 13.18 3.45
CA PHE A 157 -5.23 14.65 3.52
C PHE A 157 -5.78 15.18 4.86
N GLN A 158 -6.18 14.29 5.76
CA GLN A 158 -6.76 14.65 7.05
C GLN A 158 -5.79 14.32 8.19
N PHE A 159 -5.74 15.21 9.19
CA PHE A 159 -4.83 15.06 10.33
C PHE A 159 -5.04 13.75 11.10
N ASN A 160 -6.29 13.31 11.28
CA ASN A 160 -6.61 12.05 11.93
C ASN A 160 -6.06 10.83 11.16
N GLY A 161 -6.06 10.88 9.82
CA GLY A 161 -5.43 9.87 8.96
C GLY A 161 -3.92 9.89 9.09
N TRP A 162 -3.30 11.08 9.07
CA TRP A 162 -1.84 11.20 9.25
C TRP A 162 -1.37 10.69 10.62
N LYS A 163 -2.10 11.06 11.68
CA LYS A 163 -1.84 10.61 13.04
C LYS A 163 -1.97 9.09 13.15
N ALA A 164 -3.04 8.52 12.59
CA ALA A 164 -3.24 7.07 12.57
C ALA A 164 -2.08 6.34 11.86
N ILE A 165 -1.68 6.80 10.67
CA ILE A 165 -0.56 6.21 9.93
C ILE A 165 0.75 6.28 10.73
N GLN A 166 1.05 7.43 11.33
CA GLN A 166 2.25 7.60 12.16
C GLN A 166 2.25 6.67 13.38
N GLU A 167 1.13 6.58 14.10
CA GLU A 167 1.01 5.72 15.29
C GLU A 167 1.15 4.24 14.93
N GLU A 168 0.59 3.81 13.79
CA GLU A 168 0.77 2.43 13.32
C GLU A 168 2.23 2.17 12.89
N LEU A 169 2.90 3.12 12.21
CA LEU A 169 4.33 2.99 11.91
C LEU A 169 5.20 2.83 13.17
N ILE A 170 4.91 3.62 14.22
CA ILE A 170 5.62 3.54 15.51
C ILE A 170 5.34 2.19 16.18
N ALA A 171 4.07 1.79 16.27
CA ALA A 171 3.68 0.54 16.91
C ALA A 171 4.30 -0.69 16.24
N LEU A 172 4.42 -0.70 14.91
CA LEU A 172 5.10 -1.78 14.19
C LEU A 172 6.62 -1.80 14.45
N ALA A 173 7.24 -0.64 14.64
CA ALA A 173 8.67 -0.56 14.97
C ALA A 173 9.00 -1.06 16.38
N GLU A 174 8.06 -0.95 17.33
CA GLU A 174 8.18 -1.42 18.72
C GLU A 174 8.01 -2.94 18.88
N GLN A 175 7.52 -3.64 17.84
CA GLN A 175 7.33 -5.10 17.83
C GLN A 175 8.60 -5.89 17.43
N ARG A 176 9.77 -5.24 17.43
CA ARG A 176 11.06 -5.84 17.06
C ARG A 176 11.79 -6.42 18.26
#